data_AF-A0A1H7AZN8-F1
#
_entry.id   AF-A0A1H7AZN8-F1
#
_cell.length_a   1.000
_cell.length_b   1.000
_cell.length_c   1.000
_cell.angle_alpha   90.00
_cell.angle_beta   90.00
_cell.angle_gamma   90.00
#
_symmetry.space_group_name_H-M   'P 1'
#
loop_
_entity.id
_entity.type
_entity.pdbx_description
1 polymer ?
#
loop_
_entity_poly.entity_id
_entity_poly.type
_entity_poly.pdbx_seq_one_letter_code
_entity_poly.pdbx_strand_id
1 'polypeptide(L)'
;MRRLLLVSLLLVCGLARAAEPPETDWLELMPKSDQKALEAMPEIDHNSPEAQGTFDSKGGLKQSKGLPAVMYSTKTVAAMNDKTIRLGGYPVPLETDAKGHSTLFFLVPYPGACIHVPPPPPNQLVLVRYPKGLKIDDIYTPLWVIGTLKVEKVSNDLADAAYALDASKVRVVTEADL
;
A
#
# COMPACT_ATOMS: atom_id res chain seq x y z
N MET A 1 46.75 -47.04 23.58
CA MET A 1 46.20 -46.92 22.21
C MET A 1 45.16 -45.82 22.23
N ARG A 2 45.32 -44.83 21.34
CA ARG A 2 44.39 -43.72 21.07
C ARG A 2 42.95 -44.23 20.93
N ARG A 3 41.97 -43.51 21.50
CA ARG A 3 40.68 -43.28 20.83
C ARG A 3 40.04 -42.02 21.39
N LEU A 4 39.80 -41.11 20.46
CA LEU A 4 39.31 -39.75 20.63
C LEU A 4 37.89 -39.77 21.20
N LEU A 5 37.63 -38.97 22.23
CA LEU A 5 36.27 -38.54 22.56
C LEU A 5 35.93 -37.38 21.62
N LEU A 6 35.05 -37.64 20.65
CA LEU A 6 34.53 -36.64 19.74
C LEU A 6 33.74 -35.59 20.51
N VAL A 7 34.10 -34.33 20.26
CA VAL A 7 33.35 -33.12 20.61
C VAL A 7 32.03 -33.15 19.84
N SER A 8 30.91 -33.34 20.54
CA SER A 8 29.57 -33.12 19.99
C SER A 8 29.21 -31.64 20.16
N LEU A 9 29.67 -30.80 19.23
CA LEU A 9 29.24 -29.40 19.16
C LEU A 9 27.82 -29.39 18.56
N LEU A 10 26.80 -29.37 19.43
CA LEU A 10 25.41 -29.16 19.06
C LEU A 10 25.27 -27.78 18.41
N LEU A 11 25.23 -27.77 17.08
CA LEU A 11 24.88 -26.61 16.26
C LEU A 11 23.39 -26.32 16.47
N VAL A 12 23.04 -25.59 17.53
CA VAL A 12 21.71 -24.99 17.65
C VAL A 12 21.68 -23.79 16.72
N CYS A 13 21.51 -24.05 15.42
CA CYS A 13 21.03 -23.03 14.49
C CYS A 13 19.59 -22.71 14.90
N GLY A 14 19.43 -21.74 15.79
CA GLY A 14 18.13 -21.11 16.01
C GLY A 14 17.61 -20.62 14.66
N LEU A 15 16.42 -21.10 14.29
CA LEU A 15 15.64 -20.53 13.19
C LEU A 15 15.30 -19.09 13.57
N ALA A 16 16.23 -18.17 13.33
CA ALA A 16 15.97 -16.74 13.38
C ALA A 16 15.00 -16.45 12.24
N ARG A 17 13.70 -16.50 12.55
CA ARG A 17 12.66 -16.01 11.66
C ARG A 17 12.90 -14.51 11.56
N ALA A 18 13.41 -14.04 10.42
CA ALA A 18 13.63 -12.63 10.18
C ALA A 18 12.32 -11.89 10.49
N ALA A 19 12.38 -10.96 11.45
CA ALA A 19 11.24 -10.14 11.80
C ALA A 19 10.79 -9.34 10.57
N GLU A 20 9.50 -9.06 10.46
CA GLU A 20 9.01 -8.13 9.45
C GLU A 20 9.66 -6.75 9.66
N PRO A 21 9.92 -5.97 8.60
CA PRO A 21 10.44 -4.62 8.77
C PRO A 21 9.44 -3.78 9.59
N PRO A 22 9.92 -2.72 10.26
CA PRO A 22 9.02 -1.78 10.93
C PRO A 22 8.01 -1.23 9.92
N GLU A 23 6.85 -0.85 10.44
CA GLU A 23 5.86 -0.14 9.64
C GLU A 23 6.46 1.13 9.05
N THR A 24 6.12 1.38 7.79
CA THR A 24 6.37 2.64 7.10
C THR A 24 5.09 3.45 7.13
N ASP A 25 5.16 4.66 7.69
CA ASP A 25 4.03 5.59 7.71
C ASP A 25 3.78 6.15 6.30
N TRP A 26 2.51 6.31 5.92
CA TRP A 26 2.13 6.92 4.64
C TRP A 26 2.72 8.33 4.43
N LEU A 27 2.90 9.10 5.51
CA LEU A 27 3.54 10.40 5.48
C LEU A 27 5.03 10.33 5.09
N GLU A 28 5.71 9.20 5.30
CA GLU A 28 7.09 9.01 4.82
C GLU A 28 7.18 8.92 3.29
N LEU A 29 6.07 8.56 2.63
CA LEU A 29 5.96 8.54 1.16
C LEU A 29 5.66 9.93 0.57
N MET A 30 5.51 10.95 1.41
CA MET A 30 5.10 12.29 1.00
C MET A 30 6.19 13.32 1.26
N PRO A 31 6.55 14.17 0.28
CA PRO A 31 7.44 15.30 0.52
C PRO A 31 6.89 16.23 1.60
N LYS A 32 7.78 16.81 2.42
CA LYS A 32 7.38 17.74 3.50
C LYS A 32 6.59 18.96 3.00
N SER A 33 6.79 19.39 1.75
CA SER A 33 5.98 20.45 1.14
C SER A 33 4.52 20.06 0.98
N ASP A 34 4.27 18.79 0.63
CA ASP A 34 2.93 18.29 0.34
C ASP A 34 2.21 17.95 1.65
N GLN A 35 2.93 17.45 2.67
CA GLN A 35 2.41 17.28 4.04
C GLN A 35 1.86 18.62 4.58
N LYS A 36 2.67 19.68 4.52
CA LYS A 36 2.24 21.03 4.93
C LYS A 36 1.07 21.56 4.10
N ALA A 37 1.04 21.25 2.82
CA ALA A 37 -0.05 21.70 1.95
C ALA A 37 -1.37 20.98 2.28
N LEU A 38 -1.33 19.69 2.66
CA LEU A 38 -2.50 18.95 3.17
C LEU A 38 -2.97 19.49 4.52
N GLU A 39 -2.05 19.74 5.46
CA GLU A 39 -2.37 20.32 6.77
C GLU A 39 -3.04 21.70 6.65
N ALA A 40 -2.67 22.48 5.63
CA ALA A 40 -3.23 23.79 5.34
C ALA A 40 -4.50 23.76 4.48
N MET A 41 -5.04 22.57 4.16
CA MET A 41 -6.24 22.49 3.34
C MET A 41 -7.45 23.04 4.12
N PRO A 42 -8.27 23.89 3.49
CA PRO A 42 -9.58 24.22 4.04
C PRO A 42 -10.43 22.95 4.11
N GLU A 43 -11.37 22.91 5.05
CA GLU A 43 -12.36 21.83 5.11
C GLU A 43 -13.05 21.70 3.76
N ILE A 44 -12.97 20.51 3.16
CA ILE A 44 -13.66 20.19 1.92
C ILE A 44 -15.03 19.66 2.31
N ASP A 45 -16.08 20.22 1.73
CA ASP A 45 -17.43 19.68 1.87
C ASP A 45 -17.46 18.25 1.34
N HIS A 46 -17.78 17.29 2.22
CA HIS A 46 -17.90 15.87 1.88
C HIS A 46 -19.25 15.53 1.23
N ASN A 47 -20.12 16.52 1.02
CA ASN A 47 -21.46 16.35 0.46
C ASN A 47 -21.48 16.48 -1.07
N SER A 48 -20.50 15.84 -1.71
CA SER A 48 -20.24 15.98 -3.12
C SER A 48 -20.89 14.83 -3.93
N PRO A 49 -21.27 15.00 -5.21
CA PRO A 49 -21.94 13.96 -6.01
C PRO A 49 -21.14 12.67 -6.19
N GLU A 50 -19.87 12.65 -5.77
CA GLU A 50 -18.95 11.52 -5.74
C GLU A 50 -19.49 10.31 -4.94
N ALA A 51 -20.56 10.46 -4.15
CA ALA A 51 -21.30 9.37 -3.51
C ALA A 51 -22.01 8.40 -4.49
N GLN A 52 -21.96 8.63 -5.81
CA GLN A 52 -22.66 7.83 -6.82
C GLN A 52 -22.04 6.45 -7.12
N GLY A 53 -21.10 5.96 -6.31
CA GLY A 53 -20.69 4.55 -6.36
C GLY A 53 -19.97 4.12 -7.63
N THR A 54 -19.34 5.06 -8.35
CA THR A 54 -18.61 4.79 -9.61
C THR A 54 -17.20 4.22 -9.39
N PHE A 55 -16.97 3.56 -8.25
CA PHE A 55 -15.65 3.06 -7.84
C PHE A 55 -15.07 2.01 -8.80
N ASP A 56 -15.93 1.22 -9.43
CA ASP A 56 -15.58 0.21 -10.44
C ASP A 56 -15.55 0.77 -11.87
N SER A 57 -15.96 2.02 -12.04
CA SER A 57 -16.08 2.67 -13.34
C SER A 57 -14.76 3.31 -13.77
N LYS A 58 -14.60 3.49 -15.09
CA LYS A 58 -13.43 4.15 -15.65
C LYS A 58 -13.28 5.56 -15.05
N GLY A 59 -12.14 5.81 -14.43
CA GLY A 59 -11.79 7.05 -13.75
C GLY A 59 -12.32 7.15 -12.31
N GLY A 60 -12.87 6.08 -11.74
CA GLY A 60 -13.51 6.08 -10.42
C GLY A 60 -12.66 6.56 -9.24
N LEU A 61 -11.32 6.50 -9.35
CA LEU A 61 -10.39 7.01 -8.34
C LEU A 61 -9.59 8.23 -8.81
N LYS A 62 -9.96 8.85 -9.94
CA LYS A 62 -9.32 10.10 -10.38
C LYS A 62 -9.97 11.28 -9.67
N GLN A 63 -9.15 12.26 -9.32
CA GLN A 63 -9.60 13.49 -8.67
C GLN A 63 -10.61 14.25 -9.54
N SER A 64 -11.70 14.69 -8.93
CA SER A 64 -12.63 15.64 -9.54
C SER A 64 -11.95 17.01 -9.72
N LYS A 65 -12.50 17.88 -10.58
CA LYS A 65 -11.95 19.22 -10.80
C LYS A 65 -12.28 20.13 -9.62
N GLY A 66 -11.36 21.03 -9.25
CA GLY A 66 -11.62 22.09 -8.27
C GLY A 66 -11.07 21.81 -6.86
N LEU A 67 -10.37 20.70 -6.67
CA LEU A 67 -9.68 20.40 -5.43
C LEU A 67 -8.38 21.21 -5.29
N PRO A 68 -7.85 21.39 -4.07
CA PRO A 68 -6.54 22.00 -3.87
C PRO A 68 -5.43 21.26 -4.63
N ALA A 69 -4.40 21.99 -5.08
CA ALA A 69 -3.34 21.45 -5.94
C ALA A 69 -2.62 20.21 -5.35
N VAL A 70 -2.54 20.12 -4.02
CA VAL A 70 -1.91 18.98 -3.32
C VAL A 70 -2.66 17.66 -3.57
N MET A 71 -3.96 17.70 -3.83
CA MET A 71 -4.77 16.52 -4.14
C MET A 71 -4.40 15.87 -5.48
N TYR A 72 -3.70 16.58 -6.36
CA TYR A 72 -3.21 16.05 -7.63
C TYR A 72 -1.70 15.73 -7.59
N SER A 73 -1.08 15.78 -6.41
CA SER A 73 0.38 15.65 -6.31
C SER A 73 0.88 14.26 -6.69
N THR A 74 1.87 14.24 -7.56
CA THR A 74 2.65 13.06 -7.95
C THR A 74 4.07 13.12 -7.41
N LYS A 75 4.38 14.11 -6.55
CA LYS A 75 5.73 14.26 -6.00
C LYS A 75 6.04 13.13 -5.04
N THR A 76 7.24 12.59 -5.12
CA THR A 76 7.69 11.43 -4.35
C THR A 76 8.87 11.77 -3.44
N VAL A 77 9.16 10.89 -2.49
CA VAL A 77 10.36 10.94 -1.66
C VAL A 77 11.38 9.99 -2.27
N ALA A 78 12.33 10.53 -3.04
CA ALA A 78 13.29 9.73 -3.81
C ALA A 78 14.07 8.70 -2.95
N ALA A 79 14.34 9.03 -1.69
CA ALA A 79 15.02 8.13 -0.75
C ALA A 79 14.20 6.88 -0.37
N MET A 80 12.92 6.81 -0.74
CA MET A 80 12.07 5.63 -0.53
C MET A 80 12.14 4.63 -1.69
N ASN A 81 12.69 5.03 -2.85
CA ASN A 81 12.85 4.13 -3.98
C ASN A 81 13.76 2.94 -3.61
N ASP A 82 13.36 1.75 -4.03
CA ASP A 82 14.04 0.47 -3.80
C ASP A 82 14.14 0.01 -2.33
N LYS A 83 13.49 0.70 -1.40
CA LYS A 83 13.42 0.23 0.00
C LYS A 83 12.47 -0.94 0.15
N THR A 84 12.87 -1.92 0.95
CA THR A 84 11.94 -2.93 1.48
C THR A 84 11.15 -2.31 2.62
N ILE A 85 9.83 -2.23 2.47
CA ILE A 85 8.92 -1.61 3.44
C ILE A 85 7.84 -2.60 3.89
N ARG A 86 7.19 -2.29 5.02
CA ARG A 86 5.89 -2.85 5.41
C ARG A 86 4.89 -1.70 5.48
N LEU A 87 3.89 -1.73 4.62
CA LEU A 87 2.87 -0.69 4.51
C LEU A 87 1.51 -1.26 4.87
N GLY A 88 0.80 -0.59 5.77
CA GLY A 88 -0.57 -0.90 6.14
C GLY A 88 -1.55 -0.14 5.25
N GLY A 89 -2.67 -0.74 4.86
CA GLY A 89 -3.69 -0.02 4.11
C GLY A 89 -4.83 -0.90 3.64
N TYR A 90 -5.71 -0.34 2.83
CA TYR A 90 -6.93 -1.00 2.35
C TYR A 90 -6.80 -1.31 0.86
N PRO A 91 -7.22 -2.50 0.41
CA PRO A 91 -7.06 -2.89 -0.99
C PRO A 91 -8.20 -2.37 -1.87
N VAL A 92 -7.83 -1.98 -3.09
CA VAL A 92 -8.74 -1.68 -4.20
C VAL A 92 -8.37 -2.61 -5.37
N PRO A 93 -9.09 -3.74 -5.54
CA PRO A 93 -8.75 -4.75 -6.54
C PRO A 93 -8.76 -4.20 -7.97
N LEU A 94 -7.76 -4.60 -8.79
CA LEU A 94 -7.68 -4.26 -10.21
C LEU A 94 -7.75 -5.50 -11.09
N GLU A 95 -6.95 -6.52 -10.75
CA GLU A 95 -6.88 -7.78 -11.49
C GLU A 95 -6.95 -8.96 -10.53
N THR A 96 -7.53 -10.06 -11.01
CA THR A 96 -7.63 -11.33 -10.29
C THR A 96 -7.15 -12.49 -11.15
N ASP A 97 -6.65 -13.54 -10.51
CA ASP A 97 -6.35 -14.81 -11.16
C ASP A 97 -7.65 -15.61 -11.46
N ALA A 98 -7.51 -16.76 -12.13
CA ALA A 98 -8.63 -17.64 -12.45
C ALA A 98 -9.38 -18.21 -11.23
N LYS A 99 -8.82 -18.08 -10.02
CA LYS A 99 -9.43 -18.49 -8.75
C LYS A 99 -10.08 -17.32 -8.01
N GLY A 100 -10.05 -16.11 -8.60
CA GLY A 100 -10.57 -14.89 -7.99
C GLY A 100 -9.64 -14.27 -6.94
N HIS A 101 -8.37 -14.68 -6.86
CA HIS A 101 -7.41 -14.03 -5.97
C HIS A 101 -6.87 -12.76 -6.63
N SER A 102 -6.83 -11.66 -5.90
CA SER A 102 -6.27 -10.41 -6.41
C SER A 102 -4.77 -10.50 -6.56
N THR A 103 -4.29 -10.25 -7.78
CA THR A 103 -2.86 -10.27 -8.17
C THR A 103 -2.32 -8.86 -8.41
N LEU A 104 -3.21 -7.91 -8.67
CA LEU A 104 -2.92 -6.49 -8.84
C LEU A 104 -4.02 -5.68 -8.14
N PHE A 105 -3.63 -4.74 -7.29
CA PHE A 105 -4.55 -3.87 -6.57
C PHE A 105 -3.87 -2.56 -6.18
N PHE A 106 -4.64 -1.49 -5.97
CA PHE A 106 -4.13 -0.33 -5.26
C PHE A 106 -4.23 -0.56 -3.75
N LEU A 107 -3.24 -0.07 -3.00
CA LEU A 107 -3.32 0.09 -1.56
C LEU A 107 -3.53 1.58 -1.25
N VAL A 108 -4.44 1.88 -0.32
CA VAL A 108 -4.80 3.23 0.09
C VAL A 108 -4.77 3.39 1.62
N PRO A 109 -4.55 4.61 2.16
CA PRO A 109 -4.34 4.83 3.59
C PRO A 109 -5.61 4.73 4.47
N TYR A 110 -6.81 4.78 3.90
CA TYR A 110 -8.06 4.77 4.67
C TYR A 110 -9.16 3.95 3.99
N PRO A 111 -10.09 3.35 4.77
CA PRO A 111 -11.17 2.53 4.22
C PRO A 111 -12.16 3.41 3.44
N GLY A 112 -12.75 2.85 2.38
CA GLY A 112 -13.74 3.58 1.58
C GLY A 112 -13.18 4.78 0.82
N ALA A 113 -11.84 4.91 0.75
CA ALA A 113 -11.22 5.84 -0.17
C ALA A 113 -11.81 5.61 -1.56
N CYS A 114 -12.27 6.70 -2.18
CA CYS A 114 -12.89 6.71 -3.50
C CYS A 114 -14.34 6.19 -3.60
N ILE A 115 -15.03 5.94 -2.48
CA ILE A 115 -16.48 5.62 -2.48
C ILE A 115 -17.29 6.73 -1.79
N HIS A 116 -16.77 7.31 -0.70
CA HIS A 116 -17.51 8.29 0.12
C HIS A 116 -16.78 9.63 0.32
N VAL A 117 -15.52 9.71 -0.09
CA VAL A 117 -14.65 10.87 0.05
C VAL A 117 -13.78 11.00 -1.20
N PRO A 118 -13.22 12.19 -1.49
CA PRO A 118 -12.25 12.33 -2.56
C PRO A 118 -11.16 11.25 -2.47
N PRO A 119 -10.72 10.70 -3.61
CA PRO A 119 -9.58 9.78 -3.64
C PRO A 119 -8.35 10.42 -2.95
N PRO A 120 -7.38 9.64 -2.48
CA PRO A 120 -6.12 10.20 -2.02
C PRO A 120 -5.34 10.83 -3.20
N PRO A 121 -4.37 11.72 -2.95
CA PRO A 121 -3.48 12.18 -4.02
C PRO A 121 -2.66 11.03 -4.60
N PRO A 122 -2.21 11.08 -5.88
CA PRO A 122 -1.44 10.02 -6.51
C PRO A 122 -0.20 9.53 -5.73
N ASN A 123 0.44 10.40 -4.94
CA ASN A 123 1.55 10.02 -4.05
C ASN A 123 1.13 9.36 -2.72
N GLN A 124 -0.16 9.08 -2.56
CA GLN A 124 -0.78 8.33 -1.46
C GLN A 124 -1.66 7.18 -2.00
N LEU A 125 -1.39 6.74 -3.23
CA LEU A 125 -1.85 5.48 -3.80
C LEU A 125 -0.61 4.65 -4.16
N VAL A 126 -0.64 3.35 -3.84
CA VAL A 126 0.45 2.43 -4.19
C VAL A 126 -0.12 1.29 -5.03
N LEU A 127 0.39 1.10 -6.25
CA LEU A 127 0.06 -0.08 -7.06
C LEU A 127 0.81 -1.30 -6.51
N VAL A 128 0.09 -2.26 -5.95
CA VAL A 128 0.68 -3.49 -5.43
C VAL A 128 0.62 -4.60 -6.48
N ARG A 129 1.79 -5.15 -6.80
CA ARG A 129 1.94 -6.34 -7.66
C ARG A 129 2.21 -7.55 -6.78
N TYR A 130 1.27 -8.51 -6.77
CA TYR A 130 1.37 -9.72 -5.95
C TYR A 130 0.97 -10.98 -6.72
N PRO A 131 1.88 -11.55 -7.55
CA PRO A 131 1.57 -12.70 -8.40
C PRO A 131 1.12 -13.97 -7.67
N LYS A 132 1.39 -14.07 -6.35
CA LYS A 132 0.92 -15.19 -5.51
C LYS A 132 -0.59 -15.18 -5.30
N GLY A 133 -1.25 -14.04 -5.52
CA GLY A 133 -2.67 -13.85 -5.28
C GLY A 133 -3.02 -13.71 -3.81
N LEU A 134 -4.00 -12.87 -3.50
CA LEU A 134 -4.64 -12.80 -2.19
C LEU A 134 -6.16 -12.90 -2.35
N LYS A 135 -6.81 -13.76 -1.57
CA LYS A 135 -8.27 -13.70 -1.43
C LYS A 135 -8.64 -12.47 -0.60
N ILE A 136 -9.31 -11.51 -1.22
CA ILE A 136 -9.84 -10.32 -0.54
C ILE A 136 -11.33 -10.58 -0.31
N ASP A 137 -11.69 -10.90 0.93
CA ASP A 137 -13.08 -11.14 1.32
C ASP A 137 -13.83 -9.82 1.58
N ASP A 138 -13.12 -8.80 2.07
CA ASP A 138 -13.67 -7.49 2.38
C ASP A 138 -12.62 -6.39 2.14
N ILE A 139 -12.94 -5.39 1.31
CA ILE A 139 -12.07 -4.24 1.01
C ILE A 139 -11.93 -3.27 2.18
N TYR A 140 -12.79 -3.38 3.19
CA TYR A 140 -12.70 -2.63 4.44
C TYR A 140 -11.79 -3.31 5.47
N THR A 141 -11.27 -4.50 5.17
CA THR A 141 -10.27 -5.17 6.02
C THR A 141 -8.86 -4.70 5.65
N PRO A 142 -8.08 -4.15 6.60
CA PRO A 142 -6.74 -3.67 6.30
C PRO A 142 -5.76 -4.83 6.06
N LEU A 143 -4.77 -4.57 5.21
CA LEU A 143 -3.69 -5.47 4.85
C LEU A 143 -2.33 -4.91 5.27
N TRP A 144 -1.45 -5.81 5.71
CA TRP A 144 -0.01 -5.59 5.69
C TRP A 144 0.57 -6.05 4.36
N VAL A 145 1.22 -5.14 3.65
CA VAL A 145 1.93 -5.40 2.40
C VAL A 145 3.43 -5.20 2.63
N ILE A 146 4.23 -6.24 2.39
CA ILE A 146 5.68 -6.21 2.53
C ILE A 146 6.32 -6.47 1.18
N GLY A 147 7.22 -5.58 0.76
CA GLY A 147 7.91 -5.73 -0.51
C GLY A 147 8.82 -4.56 -0.82
N THR A 148 9.32 -4.54 -2.04
CA THR A 148 10.19 -3.46 -2.52
C THR A 148 9.34 -2.35 -3.11
N LEU A 149 9.44 -1.15 -2.53
CA LEU A 149 8.79 0.05 -3.05
C LEU A 149 9.56 0.58 -4.26
N LYS A 150 8.84 1.00 -5.29
CA LYS A 150 9.35 1.65 -6.49
C LYS A 150 8.71 3.03 -6.61
N VAL A 151 9.53 4.05 -6.85
CA VAL A 151 9.07 5.35 -7.35
C VAL A 151 8.78 5.14 -8.83
N GLU A 152 7.50 4.98 -9.16
CA GLU A 152 7.04 4.57 -10.48
C GLU A 152 5.76 5.34 -10.81
N LYS A 153 5.76 6.05 -11.93
CA LYS A 153 4.53 6.69 -12.42
C LYS A 153 3.62 5.62 -13.00
N VAL A 154 2.51 5.38 -12.32
CA VAL A 154 1.44 4.50 -12.77
C VAL A 154 0.27 5.36 -13.23
N SER A 155 -0.28 5.04 -14.40
CA SER A 155 -1.52 5.63 -14.88
C SER A 155 -2.34 4.53 -15.56
N ASN A 156 -3.51 4.26 -15.02
CA ASN A 156 -4.45 3.32 -15.62
C ASN A 156 -5.84 3.94 -15.73
N ASP A 157 -6.80 3.14 -16.20
CA ASP A 157 -8.17 3.57 -16.37
C ASP A 157 -8.82 4.01 -15.06
N LEU A 158 -8.36 3.49 -13.92
CA LEU A 158 -8.98 3.71 -12.63
C LEU A 158 -8.34 4.88 -11.84
N ALA A 159 -7.01 5.00 -11.84
CA ALA A 159 -6.27 6.00 -11.06
C ALA A 159 -4.89 6.34 -11.64
N ASP A 160 -4.32 7.42 -11.11
CA ASP A 160 -2.89 7.72 -11.22
C ASP A 160 -2.22 7.45 -9.85
N ALA A 161 -1.03 6.86 -9.86
CA ALA A 161 -0.23 6.65 -8.66
C ALA A 161 1.25 6.98 -8.92
N ALA A 162 1.96 7.38 -7.86
CA ALA A 162 3.38 7.74 -7.93
C ALA A 162 4.32 6.64 -7.39
N TYR A 163 3.73 5.56 -6.87
CA TYR A 163 4.44 4.43 -6.29
C TYR A 163 3.85 3.11 -6.75
N ALA A 164 4.74 2.11 -6.87
CA ALA A 164 4.37 0.71 -6.98
C ALA A 164 5.13 -0.12 -5.94
N LEU A 165 4.60 -1.28 -5.58
CA LEU A 165 5.19 -2.18 -4.60
C LEU A 165 5.17 -3.60 -5.13
N ASP A 166 6.37 -4.16 -5.33
CA ASP A 166 6.56 -5.56 -5.70
C ASP A 166 6.48 -6.41 -4.43
N ALA A 167 5.30 -6.95 -4.15
CA ALA A 167 5.00 -7.57 -2.87
C ALA A 167 5.63 -8.96 -2.74
N SER A 168 6.40 -9.14 -1.66
CA SER A 168 6.94 -10.43 -1.24
C SER A 168 5.97 -11.21 -0.36
N LYS A 169 5.18 -10.49 0.45
CA LYS A 169 4.19 -11.01 1.39
C LYS A 169 3.04 -10.02 1.51
N VAL A 170 1.81 -10.55 1.47
CA VAL A 170 0.59 -9.80 1.81
C VAL A 170 -0.20 -10.63 2.81
N ARG A 171 -0.71 -9.99 3.87
CA ARG A 171 -1.56 -10.64 4.87
C ARG A 171 -2.57 -9.64 5.44
N VAL A 172 -3.67 -10.16 5.95
CA VAL A 172 -4.64 -9.38 6.73
C VAL A 172 -3.99 -8.92 8.04
N VAL A 173 -4.30 -7.69 8.46
CA VAL A 173 -3.96 -7.18 9.80
C VAL A 173 -4.81 -7.94 10.83
N THR A 174 -4.18 -8.33 11.94
CA THR A 174 -4.83 -9.08 13.01
C THR A 174 -4.79 -8.30 14.33
N GLU A 175 -5.60 -8.69 15.31
CA GLU A 175 -5.59 -8.09 16.66
C GLU A 175 -4.19 -8.09 17.31
N ALA A 176 -3.31 -9.03 16.97
CA ALA A 176 -1.95 -9.08 17.50
C ALA A 176 -1.01 -8.02 16.90
N ASP A 177 -1.44 -7.32 15.85
CA ASP A 177 -0.71 -6.23 15.20
C ASP A 177 -1.11 -4.84 15.76
N LEU A 178 -2.17 -4.74 16.58
CA LEU A 178 -2.72 -3.52 17.18
C LEU A 178 -2.22 -3.32 18.62
#